data_AF-A0A6N9D128-F1
#
_entry.id   AF-A0A6N9D128-F1
#
_cell.length_a   1.000
_cell.length_b   1.000
_cell.length_c   1.000
_cell.angle_alpha   90.00
_cell.angle_beta   90.00
_cell.angle_gamma   90.00
#
_symmetry.space_group_name_H-M   'P 1'
#
loop_
_entity.id
_entity.type
_entity.pdbx_description
1 polymer ?
#
loop_
_entity_poly.entity_id
_entity_poly.type
_entity_poly.pdbx_seq_one_letter_code
_entity_poly.pdbx_strand_id
1 'polypeptide(L)'
;MVFEHFKKTKDQIFERLQADGEEVASKVSDLSRQGVRKTITKLFNEFEQFAPHLEAAGFIIGDIELRITIPPALVVTLEQAHENVSERLAQMTDKIELTTLQRSVVKIIKEAYLLEDVVTTKGHVIGQFELTFSLPPSVSIHLNSNRSRVFKPLE
;
A
#
# COMPACT_ATOMS: atom_id res chain seq x y z
N MET A 1 3.23 16.88 -1.92
CA MET A 1 3.94 16.56 -3.18
C MET A 1 3.66 15.13 -3.65
N VAL A 2 3.54 14.15 -2.73
CA VAL A 2 3.22 12.74 -3.05
C VAL A 2 1.85 12.54 -3.70
N PHE A 3 0.81 13.24 -3.23
CA PHE A 3 -0.55 13.17 -3.82
C PHE A 3 -0.61 13.62 -5.30
N GLU A 4 0.13 14.66 -5.67
CA GLU A 4 0.20 15.13 -7.06
C GLU A 4 0.98 14.13 -7.95
N HIS A 5 2.04 13.53 -7.41
CA HIS A 5 2.77 12.46 -8.09
C HIS A 5 1.88 11.23 -8.31
N PHE A 6 1.13 10.84 -7.28
CA PHE A 6 0.19 9.72 -7.36
C PHE A 6 -0.94 9.97 -8.36
N LYS A 7 -1.54 11.16 -8.36
CA LYS A 7 -2.57 11.54 -9.34
C LYS A 7 -2.02 11.47 -10.77
N LYS A 8 -0.80 11.98 -10.97
CA LYS A 8 -0.10 11.90 -12.25
C LYS A 8 0.20 10.46 -12.68
N THR A 9 0.65 9.61 -11.76
CA THR A 9 0.91 8.18 -12.01
C THR A 9 -0.37 7.43 -12.35
N LYS A 10 -1.47 7.71 -11.65
CA LYS A 10 -2.81 7.21 -11.96
C LYS A 10 -3.21 7.59 -13.39
N ASP A 11 -3.14 8.87 -13.74
CA ASP A 11 -3.51 9.37 -15.07
C ASP A 11 -2.67 8.73 -16.18
N GLN A 12 -1.34 8.62 -16.00
CA GLN A 12 -0.44 7.97 -16.95
C GLN A 12 -0.71 6.47 -17.14
N ILE A 13 -1.06 5.75 -16.08
CA ILE A 13 -1.46 4.34 -16.15
C ILE A 13 -2.79 4.22 -16.90
N PHE A 14 -3.75 5.11 -16.65
CA PHE A 14 -5.03 5.11 -17.36
C PHE A 14 -4.89 5.46 -18.85
N GLU A 15 -3.95 6.34 -19.20
CA GLU A 15 -3.62 6.65 -20.60
C GLU A 15 -2.96 5.45 -21.30
N ARG A 16 -2.00 4.79 -20.65
CA ARG A 16 -1.36 3.57 -21.20
C ARG A 16 -2.35 2.42 -21.38
N LEU A 17 -3.23 2.19 -20.41
CA LEU A 17 -4.30 1.19 -20.52
C LEU A 17 -5.31 1.53 -21.62
N GLN A 18 -5.44 2.80 -22.02
CA GLN A 18 -6.26 3.21 -23.17
C GLN A 18 -5.51 3.06 -24.50
N ALA A 19 -4.23 3.43 -24.54
CA ALA A 19 -3.39 3.36 -25.74
C ALA A 19 -3.03 1.91 -26.15
N ASP A 20 -2.74 1.05 -25.18
CA ASP A 20 -2.49 -0.39 -25.42
C ASP A 20 -3.76 -1.15 -25.86
N GLY A 21 -4.91 -0.45 -25.94
CA GLY A 21 -6.19 -0.96 -26.43
C GLY A 21 -6.25 -1.23 -27.94
N GLU A 22 -5.29 -0.73 -28.74
CA GLU A 22 -5.28 -0.95 -30.19
C GLU A 22 -4.53 -2.20 -30.65
N GLU A 23 -3.68 -2.85 -29.83
CA GLU A 23 -2.72 -3.85 -30.34
C GLU A 23 -2.70 -5.24 -29.66
N VAL A 24 -3.77 -5.69 -28.98
CA VAL A 24 -3.83 -7.10 -28.51
C VAL A 24 -5.18 -7.75 -28.82
N ALA A 25 -5.13 -8.88 -29.52
CA ALA A 25 -6.22 -9.51 -30.27
C ALA A 25 -7.42 -10.08 -29.47
N SER A 26 -8.60 -9.69 -29.95
CA SER A 26 -9.90 -10.38 -30.11
C SER A 26 -10.54 -11.24 -29.00
N LYS A 27 -11.65 -10.68 -28.48
CA LYS A 27 -12.96 -11.31 -28.15
C LYS A 27 -13.10 -12.22 -26.91
N VAL A 28 -12.03 -12.73 -26.33
CA VAL A 28 -12.02 -13.17 -24.90
C VAL A 28 -11.47 -12.05 -23.98
N SER A 29 -10.93 -11.00 -24.61
CA SER A 29 -10.16 -9.93 -24.01
C SER A 29 -10.98 -8.80 -23.40
N ASP A 30 -12.18 -8.49 -23.88
CA ASP A 30 -12.79 -7.19 -23.56
C ASP A 30 -13.56 -7.22 -22.23
N LEU A 31 -14.23 -8.33 -21.92
CA LEU A 31 -14.83 -8.59 -20.61
C LEU A 31 -13.78 -8.76 -19.52
N SER A 32 -12.66 -9.44 -19.82
CA SER A 32 -11.54 -9.58 -18.89
C SER A 32 -10.79 -8.26 -18.70
N ARG A 33 -10.57 -7.46 -19.75
CA ARG A 33 -9.97 -6.11 -19.68
C ARG A 33 -10.85 -5.13 -18.91
N GLN A 34 -12.16 -5.11 -19.16
CA GLN A 34 -13.09 -4.28 -18.40
C GLN A 34 -13.14 -4.70 -16.93
N GLY A 35 -13.09 -6.01 -16.65
CA GLY A 35 -13.00 -6.54 -15.29
C GLY A 35 -11.70 -6.12 -14.57
N VAL A 36 -10.56 -6.25 -15.25
CA VAL A 36 -9.25 -5.82 -14.74
C VAL A 36 -9.24 -4.31 -14.48
N ARG A 37 -9.65 -3.50 -15.47
CA ARG A 37 -9.74 -2.04 -15.32
C ARG A 37 -10.64 -1.65 -14.15
N LYS A 38 -11.84 -2.22 -14.06
CA LYS A 38 -12.79 -1.94 -12.97
C LYS A 38 -12.19 -2.32 -11.60
N THR A 39 -11.47 -3.43 -11.54
CA THR A 39 -10.82 -3.89 -10.31
C THR A 39 -9.69 -2.93 -9.91
N ILE A 40 -8.82 -2.57 -10.84
CA ILE A 40 -7.74 -1.60 -10.60
C ILE A 40 -8.32 -0.26 -10.18
N THR A 41 -9.33 0.28 -10.87
CA THR A 41 -10.01 1.52 -10.47
C THR A 41 -10.58 1.42 -9.06
N LYS A 42 -11.19 0.29 -8.69
CA LYS A 42 -11.69 0.07 -7.33
C LYS A 42 -10.55 0.08 -6.31
N LEU A 43 -9.44 -0.61 -6.58
CA LEU A 43 -8.28 -0.67 -5.67
C LEU A 43 -7.64 0.72 -5.49
N PHE A 44 -7.49 1.48 -6.57
CA PHE A 44 -7.00 2.87 -6.49
C PHE A 44 -7.94 3.76 -5.68
N ASN A 45 -9.26 3.67 -5.89
CA ASN A 45 -10.23 4.47 -5.13
C ASN A 45 -10.24 4.09 -3.64
N GLU A 46 -10.15 2.79 -3.32
CA GLU A 46 -10.04 2.29 -1.95
C GLU A 46 -8.77 2.83 -1.27
N PHE A 47 -7.65 2.83 -1.99
CA PHE A 47 -6.40 3.37 -1.47
C PHE A 47 -6.42 4.90 -1.35
N GLU A 48 -6.97 5.63 -2.33
CA GLU A 48 -7.13 7.09 -2.28
C GLU A 48 -7.88 7.58 -1.06
N GLN A 49 -8.94 6.85 -0.70
CA GLN A 49 -9.72 7.16 0.51
C GLN A 49 -8.96 6.82 1.79
N PHE A 50 -8.07 5.83 1.73
CA PHE A 50 -7.34 5.34 2.89
C PHE A 50 -6.02 6.09 3.17
N ALA A 51 -5.35 6.57 2.12
CA ALA A 51 -4.06 7.25 2.18
C ALA A 51 -4.02 8.41 3.19
N PRO A 52 -5.00 9.35 3.24
CA PRO A 52 -4.99 10.43 4.22
C PRO A 52 -5.03 9.93 5.67
N HIS A 53 -5.67 8.78 5.90
CA HIS A 53 -5.78 8.19 7.24
C HIS A 53 -4.47 7.52 7.66
N LEU A 54 -3.77 6.87 6.74
CA LEU A 54 -2.42 6.36 6.95
C LEU A 54 -1.42 7.49 7.24
N GLU A 55 -1.49 8.59 6.48
CA GLU A 55 -0.66 9.77 6.72
C GLU A 55 -0.94 10.39 8.10
N ALA A 56 -2.21 10.53 8.48
CA ALA A 56 -2.59 11.01 9.81
C ALA A 56 -2.14 10.08 10.94
N ALA A 57 -2.10 8.76 10.69
CA ALA A 57 -1.55 7.77 11.60
C ALA A 57 -0.01 7.84 11.72
N GLY A 58 0.65 8.56 10.80
CA GLY A 58 2.08 8.83 10.83
C GLY A 58 2.91 7.98 9.86
N PHE A 59 2.28 7.42 8.82
CA PHE A 59 2.97 6.77 7.71
C PHE A 59 3.29 7.75 6.59
N ILE A 60 4.37 7.48 5.86
CA ILE A 60 4.66 8.06 4.55
C ILE A 60 4.45 6.97 3.50
N ILE A 61 3.85 7.35 2.37
CA ILE A 61 3.76 6.47 1.21
C ILE A 61 5.07 6.60 0.42
N GLY A 62 5.89 5.56 0.47
CA GLY A 62 7.20 5.52 -0.19
C GLY A 62 7.12 5.14 -1.66
N ASP A 63 6.30 4.16 -2.00
CA ASP A 63 6.14 3.67 -3.37
C ASP A 63 4.75 3.07 -3.61
N ILE A 64 4.33 3.06 -4.87
CA ILE A 64 3.08 2.46 -5.33
C ILE A 64 3.33 1.69 -6.63
N GLU A 65 3.18 0.38 -6.55
CA GLU A 65 3.35 -0.55 -7.65
C GLU A 65 1.99 -1.12 -8.08
N LEU A 66 1.71 -1.11 -9.39
CA LEU A 66 0.54 -1.78 -9.96
C LEU A 66 0.96 -3.11 -10.59
N ARG A 67 0.46 -4.23 -10.05
CA ARG A 67 0.67 -5.57 -10.59
C ARG A 67 -0.48 -5.94 -11.51
N ILE A 68 -0.25 -5.88 -12.83
CA ILE A 68 -1.19 -6.33 -13.86
C ILE A 68 -1.07 -7.86 -14.01
N THR A 69 -1.52 -8.58 -12.98
CA THR A 69 -1.63 -10.04 -12.97
C THR A 69 -3.10 -10.46 -12.91
N ILE A 70 -3.41 -11.75 -12.91
CA ILE A 70 -4.78 -12.26 -12.69
C ILE A 70 -4.78 -13.03 -11.35
N PRO A 71 -5.37 -12.48 -10.28
CA PRO A 71 -6.04 -11.18 -10.18
C PRO A 71 -5.06 -9.99 -10.09
N PRO A 72 -5.45 -8.78 -10.55
CA PRO A 72 -4.59 -7.60 -10.43
C PRO A 72 -4.48 -7.15 -8.96
N ALA A 73 -3.37 -6.49 -8.64
CA ALA A 73 -3.12 -6.00 -7.30
C ALA A 73 -2.50 -4.60 -7.32
N LEU A 74 -2.84 -3.79 -6.32
CA LEU A 74 -2.15 -2.54 -6.03
C LEU A 74 -1.26 -2.77 -4.81
N VAL A 75 0.02 -2.53 -4.95
CA VAL A 75 1.01 -2.68 -3.89
C VAL A 75 1.48 -1.30 -3.46
N VAL A 76 1.47 -1.06 -2.16
CA VAL A 76 1.83 0.24 -1.58
C VAL A 76 2.87 0.02 -0.50
N THR A 77 4.02 0.66 -0.65
CA THR A 77 5.07 0.66 0.36
C THR A 77 4.83 1.82 1.32
N LEU A 78 4.66 1.51 2.60
CA LEU A 78 4.57 2.49 3.69
C LEU A 78 5.84 2.50 4.52
N GLU A 79 6.25 3.70 4.90
CA GLU A 79 7.35 3.95 5.82
C GLU A 79 6.83 4.63 7.08
N GLN A 80 7.42 4.33 8.23
CA GLN A 80 7.09 5.00 9.47
C GLN A 80 7.81 6.34 9.57
N ALA A 81 7.06 7.44 9.68
CA ALA A 81 7.60 8.79 9.75
C ALA A 81 7.63 9.38 11.16
N HIS A 82 6.81 8.83 12.06
CA HIS A 82 6.62 9.33 13.41
C HIS A 82 6.82 8.23 14.44
N GLU A 83 7.08 8.63 15.68
CA GLU A 83 6.97 7.74 16.85
C GLU A 83 5.49 7.49 17.18
N ASN A 84 5.22 6.37 17.85
CA ASN A 84 3.88 5.96 18.31
C ASN A 84 2.84 5.75 17.18
N VAL A 85 3.28 5.33 15.99
CA VAL A 85 2.38 5.06 14.85
C VAL A 85 1.32 4.00 15.19
N SER A 86 1.67 2.97 15.97
CA SER A 86 0.72 1.95 16.42
C SER A 86 -0.45 2.55 17.23
N GLU A 87 -0.16 3.49 18.15
CA GLU A 87 -1.19 4.17 18.96
C GLU A 87 -2.05 5.11 18.10
N ARG A 88 -1.42 5.88 17.21
CA ARG A 88 -2.13 6.79 16.28
C ARG A 88 -3.04 6.01 15.35
N LEU A 89 -2.58 4.85 14.86
CA LEU A 89 -3.38 3.94 14.05
C LEU A 89 -4.58 3.39 14.82
N ALA A 90 -4.44 3.08 16.11
CA ALA A 90 -5.55 2.67 16.96
C ALA A 90 -6.59 3.80 17.13
N GLN A 91 -6.13 5.02 17.45
CA GLN A 91 -7.03 6.17 17.61
C GLN A 91 -7.75 6.54 16.31
N MET A 92 -7.07 6.40 15.17
CA MET A 92 -7.66 6.62 13.86
C MET A 92 -8.80 5.62 13.62
N THR A 93 -8.62 4.32 13.91
CA THR A 93 -9.67 3.30 13.70
C THR A 93 -10.94 3.52 14.51
N ASP A 94 -10.86 4.24 15.64
CA ASP A 94 -12.03 4.50 16.49
C ASP A 94 -12.89 5.66 15.96
N LYS A 95 -12.34 6.47 15.05
CA LYS A 95 -12.96 7.73 14.57
C LYS A 95 -13.50 7.66 13.15
N ILE A 96 -13.18 6.62 12.39
CA ILE A 96 -13.54 6.52 10.97
C ILE A 96 -14.15 5.15 10.64
N GLU A 97 -15.07 5.15 9.68
CA GLU A 97 -15.56 3.91 9.09
C GLU A 97 -14.62 3.44 8.00
N LEU A 98 -13.99 2.28 8.22
CA LEU A 98 -13.13 1.62 7.24
C LEU A 98 -13.93 0.61 6.42
N THR A 99 -13.63 0.52 5.12
CA THR A 99 -14.09 -0.58 4.26
C THR A 99 -13.53 -1.92 4.76
N THR A 100 -14.11 -3.03 4.31
CA THR A 100 -13.61 -4.36 4.70
C THR A 100 -12.13 -4.54 4.35
N LEU A 101 -11.71 -4.07 3.17
CA LEU A 101 -10.32 -4.17 2.71
C LEU A 101 -9.38 -3.34 3.59
N GLN A 102 -9.73 -2.09 3.85
CA GLN A 102 -8.95 -1.19 4.70
C GLN A 102 -8.85 -1.72 6.13
N ARG A 103 -9.96 -2.23 6.69
CA ARG A 103 -9.99 -2.82 8.03
C ARG A 103 -9.08 -4.05 8.13
N SER A 104 -9.08 -4.91 7.10
CA SER A 104 -8.15 -6.04 7.02
C SER A 104 -6.70 -5.59 6.98
N VAL A 105 -6.37 -4.58 6.17
CA VAL A 105 -5.02 -4.00 6.09
C VAL A 105 -4.57 -3.46 7.46
N VAL A 106 -5.40 -2.64 8.11
CA VAL A 106 -5.10 -2.10 9.44
C VAL A 106 -4.90 -3.21 10.47
N LYS A 107 -5.73 -4.26 10.43
CA LYS A 107 -5.59 -5.40 11.34
C LYS A 107 -4.21 -6.05 11.18
N ILE A 108 -3.77 -6.30 9.95
CA ILE A 108 -2.47 -6.92 9.68
C ILE A 108 -1.32 -6.01 10.14
N ILE A 109 -1.41 -4.70 9.92
CA ILE A 109 -0.41 -3.74 10.41
C ILE A 109 -0.35 -3.76 11.95
N LYS A 110 -1.50 -3.79 12.64
CA LYS A 110 -1.55 -3.90 14.11
C LYS A 110 -0.91 -5.22 14.59
N GLU A 111 -1.20 -6.33 13.93
CA GLU A 111 -0.57 -7.63 14.23
C GLU A 111 0.95 -7.59 14.02
N ALA A 112 1.44 -6.89 13.01
CA ALA A 112 2.87 -6.70 12.79
C ALA A 112 3.55 -5.94 13.94
N TYR A 113 2.91 -4.90 14.48
CA TYR A 113 3.42 -4.18 15.65
C TYR A 113 3.42 -5.02 16.93
N LEU A 114 2.52 -6.00 17.08
CA LEU A 114 2.59 -6.96 18.20
C LEU A 114 3.85 -7.84 18.14
N LEU A 115 4.49 -7.95 16.97
CA LEU A 115 5.73 -8.70 16.77
C LEU A 115 6.98 -7.82 16.91
N GLU A 116 6.83 -6.51 17.14
CA GLU A 116 7.94 -5.56 17.20
C GLU A 116 8.96 -5.91 18.29
N ASP A 117 8.50 -6.33 19.48
CA ASP A 117 9.37 -6.77 20.57
C ASP A 117 10.22 -7.99 20.17
N VAL A 118 9.61 -8.94 19.46
CA VAL A 118 10.29 -10.16 18.98
C VAL A 118 11.35 -9.80 17.95
N VAL A 119 11.05 -8.88 17.04
CA VAL A 119 11.97 -8.40 16.00
C VAL A 119 13.13 -7.62 16.64
N THR A 120 12.82 -6.73 17.59
CA THR A 120 13.79 -5.86 18.27
C THR A 120 14.78 -6.64 19.11
N THR A 121 14.32 -7.66 19.84
CA THR A 121 15.21 -8.56 20.61
C THR A 121 16.17 -9.35 19.73
N LYS A 122 15.90 -9.47 18.43
CA LYS A 122 16.79 -10.11 17.44
C LYS A 122 17.68 -9.11 16.70
N GLY A 123 17.70 -7.83 17.09
CA GLY A 123 18.56 -6.80 16.50
C GLY A 123 18.03 -6.26 15.17
N HIS A 124 16.72 -6.36 14.94
CA HIS A 124 16.04 -5.81 13.79
C HIS A 124 15.01 -4.76 14.23
N VAL A 125 14.55 -3.93 13.32
CA VAL A 125 13.42 -3.02 13.51
C VAL A 125 12.51 -3.11 12.31
N ILE A 126 11.24 -2.77 12.49
CA ILE A 126 10.31 -2.66 11.37
C ILE A 126 10.73 -1.43 10.55
N GLY A 127 11.06 -1.66 9.27
CA GLY A 127 11.48 -0.60 8.36
C GLY A 127 10.34 -0.09 7.49
N GLN A 128 9.75 -1.01 6.71
CA GLN A 128 8.71 -0.68 5.74
C GLN A 128 7.62 -1.75 5.74
N PHE A 129 6.42 -1.37 5.34
CA PHE A 129 5.30 -2.27 5.08
C PHE A 129 4.96 -2.23 3.60
N GLU A 130 5.04 -3.36 2.91
CA GLU A 130 4.51 -3.50 1.55
C GLU A 130 3.08 -4.05 1.65
N LEU A 131 2.10 -3.18 1.50
CA LEU A 131 0.68 -3.50 1.54
C LEU A 131 0.20 -3.91 0.15
N THR A 132 -0.22 -5.15 -0.01
CA THR A 132 -0.86 -5.62 -1.25
C THR A 132 -2.37 -5.56 -1.11
N PHE A 133 -2.99 -4.56 -1.73
CA PHE A 133 -4.42 -4.44 -1.94
C PHE A 133 -4.84 -5.42 -3.03
N SER A 134 -5.24 -6.62 -2.60
CA SER A 134 -5.82 -7.67 -3.44
C SER A 134 -6.89 -8.44 -2.64
N LEU A 135 -7.45 -9.51 -3.21
CA LEU A 135 -8.41 -10.37 -2.54
C LEU A 135 -7.84 -11.80 -2.47
N PRO A 136 -7.31 -12.25 -1.32
CA PRO A 136 -7.21 -11.56 -0.02
C PRO A 136 -6.09 -10.51 0.04
N PRO A 137 -6.20 -9.46 0.90
CA PRO A 137 -5.08 -8.54 1.12
C PRO A 137 -3.93 -9.24 1.83
N SER A 138 -2.72 -8.74 1.61
CA SER A 138 -1.53 -9.19 2.33
C SER A 138 -0.60 -8.03 2.67
N VAL A 139 0.28 -8.24 3.65
CA VAL A 139 1.31 -7.29 4.05
C VAL A 139 2.62 -8.03 4.15
N SER A 140 3.65 -7.53 3.47
CA SER A 140 5.04 -7.95 3.71
C SER A 140 5.70 -6.90 4.59
N ILE A 141 6.43 -7.33 5.61
CA ILE A 141 7.12 -6.44 6.54
C ILE A 141 8.60 -6.53 6.26
N HIS A 142 9.21 -5.42 5.89
CA HIS A 142 10.65 -5.33 5.64
C HIS A 142 11.34 -4.96 6.94
N LEU A 143 12.14 -5.89 7.44
CA LEU A 143 12.90 -5.71 8.68
C LEU A 143 14.28 -5.18 8.36
N ASN A 144 14.62 -4.04 8.95
CA ASN A 144 15.97 -3.48 8.84
C ASN A 144 16.80 -3.95 10.02
N SER A 145 18.06 -4.30 9.78
CA SER A 145 19.00 -4.51 10.89
C SER A 145 19.22 -3.19 11.62
N ASN A 146 19.33 -3.23 12.95
CA ASN A 146 19.75 -2.09 13.76
C ASN A 146 21.17 -1.58 13.43
N ARG A 147 21.93 -2.34 12.63
CA ARG A 147 23.25 -1.96 12.08
C ARG A 147 23.16 -1.37 10.67
N SER A 148 21.96 -1.28 10.09
CA SER A 148 21.75 -0.77 8.74
C SER A 148 22.21 0.67 8.61
N ARG A 149 22.81 1.00 7.47
CA ARG A 149 23.21 2.39 7.13
C ARG A 149 22.02 3.33 7.02
N VAL A 150 20.81 2.79 6.83
CA VAL A 150 19.55 3.55 6.79
C VAL A 150 19.29 4.31 8.10
N PHE A 151 19.83 3.84 9.24
CA PHE A 151 19.67 4.48 10.55
C PHE A 151 20.91 5.26 11.03
N LYS A 152 21.96 5.37 10.22
CA LYS A 152 23.11 6.20 10.57
C LYS A 152 22.89 7.62 10.05
N PRO A 153 23.09 8.68 10.86
CA PRO A 153 23.20 10.02 10.31
C PRO A 153 24.35 10.02 9.28
N LEU A 154 24.16 10.70 8.15
CA LEU A 154 25.25 10.99 7.24
C LEU A 154 26.26 11.85 8.03
N GLU A 155 27.45 11.30 8.28
CA GLU A 155 28.58 12.03 8.85
C GLU A 155 29.07 13.13 7.91
#